data_AF-N0GW87-F1
#
_entry.id   AF-N0GW87-F1
#
_cell.length_a   1.000
_cell.length_b   1.000
_cell.length_c   1.000
_cell.angle_alpha   90.00
_cell.angle_beta   90.00
_cell.angle_gamma   90.00
#
_symmetry.space_group_name_H-M   'P 1'
#
loop_
_entity.id
_entity.type
_entity.pdbx_description
1 polymer ?
#
loop_
_entity_poly.entity_id
_entity_poly.type
_entity_poly.pdbx_seq_one_letter_code
_entity_poly.pdbx_strand_id
1 'polypeptide(L)' 'VYVLPKHLDEKVAALHLGKLGAKLTKLTKDQSDYLSIPVEGPYKPVHYRY' A
#
# COMPACT_ATOMS: atom_id res chain seq x y z
N VAL A 1 -10.25 -21.26 -2.71
CA VAL A 1 -10.66 -19.88 -2.32
C VAL A 1 -9.69 -18.91 -2.97
N TYR A 2 -10.18 -17.90 -3.67
CA TYR A 2 -9.37 -16.89 -4.36
C TYR A 2 -9.65 -15.51 -3.74
N VAL A 3 -8.62 -14.67 -3.67
CA VAL A 3 -8.71 -13.29 -3.15
C VAL A 3 -8.11 -12.32 -4.15
N LEU A 4 -8.51 -11.05 -4.08
CA LEU A 4 -7.93 -10.00 -4.92
C LEU A 4 -6.43 -9.82 -4.61
N PRO A 5 -5.59 -9.53 -5.63
CA PRO A 5 -4.20 -9.13 -5.41
C PRO A 5 -4.08 -7.89 -4.52
N LYS A 6 -3.04 -7.83 -3.67
CA LYS A 6 -2.82 -6.72 -2.73
C LYS A 6 -2.80 -5.33 -3.36
N HIS A 7 -2.26 -5.17 -4.57
CA HIS A 7 -2.24 -3.86 -5.24
C HIS A 7 -3.64 -3.34 -5.58
N LEU A 8 -4.63 -4.22 -5.81
CA LEU A 8 -6.02 -3.81 -6.01
C LEU A 8 -6.68 -3.42 -4.70
N ASP A 9 -6.37 -4.13 -3.62
CA ASP A 9 -6.87 -3.82 -2.28
C ASP A 9 -6.34 -2.46 -1.78
N GLU A 10 -5.03 -2.22 -1.91
CA GLU A 10 -4.39 -0.94 -1.60
C GLU A 10 -4.96 0.20 -2.45
N LYS A 11 -5.27 -0.04 -3.73
CA LYS A 11 -5.92 0.95 -4.60
C LYS A 11 -7.32 1.31 -4.10
N VAL A 12 -8.12 0.32 -3.70
CA VAL A 12 -9.45 0.56 -3.12
C VAL A 12 -9.30 1.39 -1.84
N ALA A 13 -8.39 1.02 -0.94
CA ALA A 13 -8.13 1.78 0.29
C ALA A 13 -7.72 3.24 0.00
N ALA A 14 -6.83 3.47 -0.98
CA ALA A 14 -6.37 4.81 -1.35
C ALA A 14 -7.51 5.73 -1.83
N LEU A 15 -8.48 5.19 -2.57
CA LEU A 15 -9.65 5.95 -3.05
C LEU A 15 -10.56 6.43 -1.91
N HIS A 16 -10.58 5.75 -0.77
CA HIS A 16 -11.42 6.11 0.37
C HIS A 16 -10.80 7.20 1.27
N LEU A 17 -9.47 7.43 1.19
CA LEU A 17 -8.76 8.36 2.07
C LEU A 17 -9.31 9.78 2.01
N GLY A 18 -9.70 10.25 0.82
CA GLY A 18 -10.22 11.61 0.62
C GLY A 18 -11.50 11.86 1.42
N LYS A 19 -12.39 10.85 1.53
CA LYS A 19 -13.62 10.96 2.34
C LYS A 19 -13.33 10.99 3.84
N LEU A 20 -12.22 10.41 4.27
CA LEU A 20 -11.79 10.39 5.67
C LEU A 20 -10.93 11.61 6.05
N GLY A 21 -10.61 12.48 5.10
CA GLY A 21 -9.66 13.59 5.32
C GLY A 21 -8.24 13.12 5.61
N ALA A 22 -7.93 11.84 5.35
CA ALA A 22 -6.62 11.26 5.62
C ALA A 22 -5.61 11.66 4.54
N LYS A 23 -4.40 12.01 4.97
CA LYS A 23 -3.27 12.33 4.08
C LYS A 23 -2.25 11.20 4.17
N LEU A 24 -2.09 10.45 3.09
CA LEU A 24 -1.10 9.38 3.00
C LEU A 24 0.26 9.96 2.60
N THR A 25 1.28 9.65 3.38
CA THR A 25 2.68 10.00 3.06
C THR A 25 3.20 9.11 1.95
N LYS A 26 3.98 9.66 1.02
CA LYS A 26 4.70 8.89 0.01
C LYS A 26 6.10 8.53 0.52
N LEU A 27 6.52 7.29 0.27
CA LEU A 27 7.88 6.86 0.57
C LEU A 27 8.88 7.68 -0.27
N THR A 28 10.00 8.03 0.32
CA THR A 28 11.15 8.49 -0.45
C THR A 28 11.84 7.31 -1.12
N LYS A 29 12.70 7.57 -2.12
CA LYS A 29 13.49 6.54 -2.76
C LYS A 29 14.37 5.79 -1.74
N ASP A 30 15.02 6.52 -0.84
CA ASP A 30 15.86 5.94 0.21
C ASP A 30 15.08 5.02 1.16
N GLN A 31 13.85 5.40 1.54
CA GLN A 31 12.99 4.57 2.39
C GLN A 31 12.51 3.31 1.66
N SER A 32 12.14 3.44 0.39
CA SER A 32 11.77 2.32 -0.48
C SER A 32 12.91 1.33 -0.62
N ASP A 33 14.14 1.82 -0.84
CA ASP A 33 15.34 0.99 -0.96
C ASP A 33 15.70 0.34 0.39
N TYR A 34 15.63 1.08 1.49
CA TYR A 34 15.87 0.55 2.84
C TYR A 34 14.92 -0.60 3.21
N LEU A 35 13.64 -0.45 2.86
CA LEU A 35 12.61 -1.47 3.14
C LEU A 35 12.53 -2.55 2.06
N SER A 36 13.23 -2.39 0.94
CA SER A 36 13.15 -3.28 -0.22
C SER A 36 11.72 -3.47 -0.74
N ILE A 37 10.94 -2.38 -0.78
CA ILE A 37 9.57 -2.36 -1.32
C ILE A 37 9.43 -1.20 -2.31
N PRO A 38 8.59 -1.30 -3.37
CA PRO A 38 8.35 -0.18 -4.28
C PRO A 38 7.68 1.00 -3.56
N VAL A 39 7.94 2.23 -4.04
CA VAL A 39 7.29 3.45 -3.54
C VAL A 39 5.75 3.35 -3.63
N GLU A 40 5.27 2.66 -4.66
CA GLU A 40 3.86 2.51 -5.02
C GLU A 40 3.21 1.24 -4.44
N GLY A 41 3.96 0.48 -3.63
CA GLY A 41 3.54 -0.80 -3.09
C GLY A 41 3.71 -1.98 -4.06
N PRO A 42 3.28 -3.20 -3.69
CA PRO A 42 2.58 -3.53 -2.44
C PRO A 42 3.41 -3.27 -1.19
N TYR A 43 2.80 -2.68 -0.17
CA TYR A 43 3.51 -2.23 1.04
C TYR A 43 3.70 -3.34 2.08
N LYS A 44 3.05 -4.48 1.89
CA LYS A 44 3.09 -5.64 2.78
C LYS A 44 3.08 -6.96 1.99
N PRO A 45 3.78 -8.00 2.47
CA PRO A 45 3.78 -9.32 1.83
C PRO A 45 2.43 -10.02 1.99
N VAL A 46 2.15 -11.00 1.14
CA VAL A 46 0.85 -11.71 1.06
C VAL A 46 0.39 -12.31 2.41
N HIS A 47 1.31 -12.83 3.21
CA HIS A 47 1.00 -13.45 4.50
C HIS A 47 0.73 -12.44 5.64
N TYR A 48 0.90 -11.14 5.39
CA TYR A 48 0.60 -10.11 6.36
C TYR A 48 -0.92 -10.04 6.59
N ARG A 49 -1.34 -10.04 7.86
CA ARG A 49 -2.75 -10.18 8.24
C ARG A 49 -3.60 -8.93 8.01
N TYR A 50 -2.96 -7.79 7.68
CA TYR A 50 -3.58 -6.53 7.28
C TYR A 50 -2.72 -5.84 6.21
#